data_AF-A0A970F912-F1
#
_entry.id   AF-A0A970F912-F1
#
_cell.length_a   1.000
_cell.length_b   1.000
_cell.length_c   1.000
_cell.angle_alpha   90.00
_cell.angle_beta   90.00
_cell.angle_gamma   90.00
#
_symmetry.space_group_name_H-M   'P 1'
#
loop_
_entity.id
_entity.type
_entity.pdbx_description
1 polymer ?
#
loop_
_entity_poly.entity_id
_entity_poly.type
_entity_poly.pdbx_seq_one_letter_code
_entity_poly.pdbx_strand_id
1 'polypeptide(L)'
;KESNQSETSGEATENSSQAVQGSSDHLLKLSAKERADEATEAFESWYKSFSNGDVILEINKELLKEGSGGTSPIELQTKLIDNLKAKFGDKVSDDFYTGLQASFNFNPVIVDGTKGLTISKQNDDKSQWLRTWFLDTQKTEQNTKIVLRNEFPYEWADWRNKGQHDEKVGSMFSQIDWDNDLRYEVIGLVTSKQEKNIENIGGVFVVMQYNEKIGKWQVSGTIGGVM
;
A
#
# COMPACT_ATOMS: atom_id res chain seq x y z
N LYS A 1 26.65 29.92 -56.15
CA LYS A 1 25.98 28.64 -56.50
C LYS A 1 26.61 27.59 -55.61
N GLU A 2 25.95 26.87 -54.72
CA GLU A 2 24.54 26.73 -54.33
C GLU A 2 24.53 26.26 -52.88
N SER A 3 23.45 26.57 -52.16
CA SER A 3 23.08 26.00 -50.87
C SER A 3 22.93 24.47 -50.94
N ASN A 4 23.14 23.80 -49.80
CA ASN A 4 22.06 23.04 -49.16
C ASN A 4 22.45 22.63 -47.73
N GLN A 5 21.76 23.22 -46.75
CA GLN A 5 21.46 22.56 -45.48
C GLN A 5 20.53 21.38 -45.77
N SER A 6 20.81 20.23 -45.16
CA SER A 6 19.80 19.19 -44.92
C SER A 6 20.07 18.58 -43.56
N GLU A 7 19.09 18.75 -42.68
CA GLU A 7 18.94 18.09 -41.40
C GLU A 7 18.83 16.57 -41.62
N THR A 8 19.41 15.78 -40.73
CA THR A 8 18.82 14.50 -40.33
C THR A 8 19.17 14.21 -38.88
N SER A 9 18.16 14.46 -38.05
CA SER A 9 17.81 13.78 -36.81
C SER A 9 18.47 12.42 -36.61
N GLY A 10 19.41 12.34 -35.67
CA GLY A 10 19.69 11.10 -34.94
C GLY A 10 18.79 11.08 -33.72
N GLU A 11 17.65 10.39 -33.84
CA GLU A 11 16.75 10.10 -32.74
C GLU A 11 17.55 9.53 -31.57
N ALA A 12 17.37 10.14 -30.40
CA ALA A 12 17.66 9.51 -29.14
C ALA A 12 16.84 8.22 -29.09
N THR A 13 17.52 7.08 -29.18
CA THR A 13 16.93 5.79 -28.84
C THR A 13 16.40 5.88 -27.42
N GLU A 14 15.10 6.09 -27.32
CA GLU A 14 14.31 5.75 -26.14
C GLU A 14 14.69 4.32 -25.77
N ASN A 15 15.23 4.15 -24.55
CA ASN A 15 15.33 2.85 -23.93
C ASN A 15 13.89 2.35 -23.77
N SER A 16 13.42 1.64 -24.78
CA SER A 16 12.29 0.74 -24.71
C SER A 16 12.54 -0.15 -23.51
N SER A 17 11.76 0.10 -22.46
CA SER A 17 11.63 -0.78 -21.32
C SER A 17 11.08 -2.12 -21.82
N GLN A 18 11.98 -2.98 -22.28
CA GLN A 18 11.70 -4.40 -22.39
C GLN A 18 11.31 -4.85 -20.99
N ALA A 19 10.02 -5.12 -20.81
CA ALA A 19 9.55 -5.94 -19.72
C ALA A 19 10.39 -7.22 -19.77
N VAL A 20 11.28 -7.39 -18.79
CA VAL A 20 11.96 -8.66 -18.57
C VAL A 20 10.82 -9.61 -18.24
N GLN A 21 10.44 -10.40 -19.24
CA GLN A 21 9.49 -11.48 -19.07
C GLN A 21 10.04 -12.33 -17.93
N GLY A 22 9.38 -12.27 -16.77
CA GLY A 22 9.85 -12.95 -15.56
C GLY A 22 10.19 -14.38 -15.95
N SER A 23 11.44 -14.79 -15.72
CA SER A 23 11.82 -16.17 -16.00
C SER A 23 10.85 -17.03 -15.21
N SER A 24 10.10 -17.91 -15.88
CA SER A 24 9.02 -18.69 -15.23
C SER A 24 9.54 -19.58 -14.09
N ASP A 25 10.86 -19.70 -13.95
CA ASP A 25 11.58 -20.43 -12.93
C ASP A 25 12.37 -19.53 -11.95
N HIS A 26 12.17 -18.20 -11.96
CA HIS A 26 12.89 -17.24 -11.10
C HIS A 26 12.83 -17.68 -9.63
N LEU A 27 11.62 -17.87 -9.10
CA LEU A 27 11.42 -18.29 -7.70
C LEU A 27 11.95 -19.70 -7.42
N LEU A 28 12.04 -20.57 -8.43
CA LEU A 28 12.57 -21.93 -8.31
C LEU A 28 14.11 -21.96 -8.25
N LYS A 29 14.77 -20.98 -8.87
CA LYS A 29 16.23 -20.83 -8.85
C LYS A 29 16.74 -20.25 -7.54
N LEU A 30 15.94 -19.41 -6.88
CA LEU A 30 16.28 -18.79 -5.61
C LEU A 30 16.14 -19.77 -4.45
N SER A 31 17.04 -19.66 -3.48
CA SER A 31 16.87 -20.25 -2.15
C SER A 31 15.76 -19.54 -1.37
N ALA A 32 15.30 -20.14 -0.28
CA ALA A 32 14.31 -19.52 0.61
C ALA A 32 14.81 -18.19 1.19
N LYS A 33 16.10 -18.10 1.53
CA LYS A 33 16.70 -16.86 2.02
C LYS A 33 16.73 -15.78 0.94
N GLU A 34 17.13 -16.12 -0.28
CA GLU A 34 17.18 -15.13 -1.38
C GLU A 34 15.79 -14.61 -1.74
N ARG A 35 14.74 -15.45 -1.72
CA ARG A 35 13.35 -14.97 -1.89
C ARG A 35 12.91 -14.02 -0.77
N ALA A 36 13.23 -14.36 0.48
CA ALA A 36 12.92 -13.51 1.63
C ALA A 36 13.63 -12.16 1.56
N ASP A 37 14.92 -12.17 1.20
CA ASP A 37 15.72 -10.95 1.03
C ASP A 37 15.16 -10.10 -0.13
N GLU A 38 14.89 -10.70 -1.31
CA GLU A 38 14.32 -10.01 -2.47
C GLU A 38 12.93 -9.40 -2.19
N ALA A 39 12.04 -10.14 -1.51
CA ALA A 39 10.72 -9.64 -1.10
C ALA A 39 10.83 -8.48 -0.10
N THR A 40 11.79 -8.56 0.83
CA THR A 40 12.05 -7.51 1.82
C THR A 40 12.61 -6.25 1.17
N GLU A 41 13.53 -6.39 0.22
CA GLU A 41 14.07 -5.27 -0.56
C GLU A 41 12.99 -4.59 -1.41
N ALA A 42 12.08 -5.37 -2.01
CA ALA A 42 10.95 -4.83 -2.75
C ALA A 42 9.96 -4.08 -1.83
N PHE A 43 9.69 -4.62 -0.64
CA PHE A 43 8.91 -3.93 0.38
C PHE A 43 9.58 -2.61 0.78
N GLU A 44 10.88 -2.63 1.10
CA GLU A 44 11.66 -1.46 1.48
C GLU A 44 11.67 -0.41 0.36
N SER A 45 11.82 -0.83 -0.90
CA SER A 45 11.77 0.04 -2.07
C SER A 45 10.44 0.77 -2.18
N TRP A 46 9.32 0.08 -1.97
CA TRP A 46 8.00 0.71 -1.91
C TRP A 46 7.86 1.61 -0.68
N TYR A 47 8.22 1.12 0.49
CA TYR A 47 8.04 1.81 1.77
C TYR A 47 8.86 3.10 1.86
N LYS A 48 10.02 3.15 1.20
CA LYS A 48 10.89 4.34 1.06
C LYS A 48 10.62 5.18 -0.19
N SER A 49 9.67 4.78 -1.05
CA SER A 49 9.35 5.55 -2.27
C SER A 49 8.55 6.84 -2.02
N PHE A 50 8.13 7.06 -0.78
CA PHE A 50 7.43 8.26 -0.33
C PHE A 50 8.05 8.77 0.97
N SER A 51 7.88 10.05 1.28
CA SER A 51 8.34 10.59 2.56
C SER A 51 7.24 10.44 3.62
N ASN A 52 7.65 10.33 4.88
CA ASN A 52 6.71 10.35 5.98
C ASN A 52 5.94 11.67 5.99
N GLY A 53 4.61 11.61 6.01
CA GLY A 53 3.74 12.78 5.95
C GLY A 53 3.41 13.25 4.52
N ASP A 54 3.84 12.55 3.48
CA ASP A 54 3.43 12.82 2.10
C ASP A 54 1.89 12.87 2.00
N VAL A 55 1.37 13.97 1.44
CA VAL A 55 -0.07 14.19 1.31
C VAL A 55 -0.61 13.36 0.15
N ILE A 56 -1.65 12.57 0.40
CA ILE A 56 -2.29 11.72 -0.61
C ILE A 56 -3.72 12.17 -0.97
N LEU A 57 -4.38 12.91 -0.08
CA LEU A 57 -5.66 13.56 -0.37
C LEU A 57 -5.70 14.91 0.35
N GLU A 58 -6.12 15.95 -0.37
CA GLU A 58 -6.31 17.29 0.18
C GLU A 58 -7.65 17.86 -0.28
N ILE A 59 -8.39 18.47 0.65
CA ILE A 59 -9.61 19.23 0.39
C ILE A 59 -9.36 20.72 0.62
N ASN A 60 -10.13 21.58 -0.06
CA ASN A 60 -10.13 23.00 0.25
C ASN A 60 -10.72 23.22 1.65
N LYS A 61 -10.11 24.12 2.45
CA LYS A 61 -10.61 24.53 3.77
C LYS A 61 -12.07 25.00 3.76
N GLU A 62 -12.54 25.53 2.66
CA GLU A 62 -13.94 25.96 2.50
C GLU A 62 -14.94 24.79 2.64
N LEU A 63 -14.50 23.56 2.29
CA LEU A 63 -15.31 22.34 2.41
C LEU A 63 -15.47 21.86 3.86
N LEU A 64 -14.80 22.48 4.83
CA LEU A 64 -15.02 22.22 6.25
C LEU A 64 -16.30 22.88 6.78
N LYS A 65 -16.87 23.86 6.06
CA LYS A 65 -18.07 24.57 6.50
C LYS A 65 -19.31 23.69 6.26
N GLU A 66 -20.20 23.62 7.25
CA GLU A 66 -21.49 22.96 7.11
C GLU A 66 -22.29 23.54 5.92
N GLY A 67 -22.88 22.67 5.11
CA GLY A 67 -23.70 23.08 3.96
C GLY A 67 -22.93 23.59 2.73
N SER A 68 -21.59 23.51 2.71
CA SER A 68 -20.74 23.96 1.59
C SER A 68 -20.81 23.10 0.31
N GLY A 69 -21.78 22.17 0.22
CA GLY A 69 -21.87 21.21 -0.89
C GLY A 69 -20.86 20.06 -0.75
N GLY A 70 -20.79 19.48 0.44
CA GLY A 70 -19.77 18.51 0.84
C GLY A 70 -19.49 17.42 -0.19
N THR A 71 -18.20 17.12 -0.38
CA THR A 71 -17.75 15.98 -1.18
C THR A 71 -18.27 14.70 -0.56
N SER A 72 -18.96 13.87 -1.34
CA SER A 72 -19.55 12.64 -0.80
C SER A 72 -18.45 11.67 -0.33
N PRO A 73 -18.72 10.77 0.63
CA PRO A 73 -17.74 9.77 1.05
C PRO A 73 -17.19 8.95 -0.13
N ILE A 74 -18.05 8.61 -1.09
CA ILE A 74 -17.68 7.84 -2.29
C ILE A 74 -16.69 8.63 -3.17
N GLU A 75 -16.91 9.92 -3.36
CA GLU A 75 -15.99 10.79 -4.12
C GLU A 75 -14.63 10.91 -3.42
N LEU A 76 -14.61 11.09 -2.08
CA LEU A 76 -13.36 11.17 -1.31
C LEU A 76 -12.58 9.85 -1.38
N GLN A 77 -13.27 8.72 -1.23
CA GLN A 77 -12.68 7.38 -1.34
C GLN A 77 -12.11 7.14 -2.73
N THR A 78 -12.88 7.43 -3.78
CA THR A 78 -12.47 7.25 -5.18
C THR A 78 -11.22 8.07 -5.47
N LYS A 79 -11.24 9.37 -5.12
CA LYS A 79 -10.10 10.26 -5.32
C LYS A 79 -8.86 9.82 -4.54
N LEU A 80 -9.03 9.33 -3.31
CA LEU A 80 -7.94 8.77 -2.52
C LEU A 80 -7.31 7.54 -3.20
N ILE A 81 -8.15 6.60 -3.66
CA ILE A 81 -7.68 5.39 -4.36
C ILE A 81 -6.98 5.74 -5.68
N ASP A 82 -7.51 6.69 -6.45
CA ASP A 82 -6.90 7.12 -7.71
C ASP A 82 -5.53 7.77 -7.49
N ASN A 83 -5.40 8.62 -6.45
CA ASN A 83 -4.12 9.20 -6.07
C ASN A 83 -3.12 8.14 -5.61
N LEU A 84 -3.56 7.13 -4.86
CA LEU A 84 -2.72 5.99 -4.47
C LEU A 84 -2.24 5.19 -5.68
N LYS A 85 -3.13 4.90 -6.64
CA LYS A 85 -2.78 4.22 -7.89
C LYS A 85 -1.74 5.00 -8.68
N ALA A 86 -1.93 6.30 -8.82
CA ALA A 86 -0.98 7.17 -9.52
C ALA A 86 0.39 7.23 -8.82
N LYS A 87 0.43 7.16 -7.48
CA LYS A 87 1.68 7.24 -6.71
C LYS A 87 2.43 5.91 -6.63
N PHE A 88 1.74 4.81 -6.39
CA PHE A 88 2.37 3.51 -6.14
C PHE A 88 2.53 2.68 -7.42
N GLY A 89 1.65 2.85 -8.39
CA GLY A 89 1.68 2.11 -9.65
C GLY A 89 1.76 0.60 -9.41
N ASP A 90 2.75 -0.01 -10.03
CA ASP A 90 2.99 -1.45 -10.04
C ASP A 90 3.80 -1.98 -8.83
N LYS A 91 4.08 -1.15 -7.82
CA LYS A 91 4.73 -1.58 -6.57
C LYS A 91 3.79 -2.32 -5.62
N VAL A 92 2.49 -2.13 -5.81
CA VAL A 92 1.42 -2.82 -5.09
C VAL A 92 0.50 -3.49 -6.10
N SER A 93 -0.16 -4.56 -5.71
CA SER A 93 -1.07 -5.30 -6.59
C SER A 93 -2.47 -4.66 -6.64
N ASP A 94 -3.31 -5.08 -7.59
CA ASP A 94 -4.66 -4.53 -7.74
C ASP A 94 -5.58 -4.84 -6.54
N ASP A 95 -5.37 -5.99 -5.88
CA ASP A 95 -6.12 -6.37 -4.68
C ASP A 95 -5.76 -5.50 -3.46
N PHE A 96 -4.59 -4.82 -3.46
CA PHE A 96 -4.28 -3.78 -2.47
C PHE A 96 -5.32 -2.66 -2.51
N TYR A 97 -5.55 -2.08 -3.70
CA TYR A 97 -6.50 -0.99 -3.87
C TYR A 97 -7.94 -1.47 -3.65
N THR A 98 -8.27 -2.65 -4.18
CA THR A 98 -9.62 -3.21 -4.07
C THR A 98 -9.97 -3.53 -2.62
N GLY A 99 -9.04 -4.11 -1.86
CA GLY A 99 -9.19 -4.37 -0.43
C GLY A 99 -9.35 -3.09 0.37
N LEU A 100 -8.53 -2.07 0.11
CA LEU A 100 -8.61 -0.78 0.80
C LEU A 100 -9.95 -0.07 0.53
N GLN A 101 -10.41 -0.09 -0.71
CA GLN A 101 -11.71 0.47 -1.09
C GLN A 101 -12.86 -0.27 -0.39
N ALA A 102 -12.82 -1.60 -0.34
CA ALA A 102 -13.80 -2.40 0.39
C ALA A 102 -13.83 -2.05 1.89
N SER A 103 -12.67 -1.80 2.49
CA SER A 103 -12.59 -1.35 3.88
C SER A 103 -13.22 0.02 4.10
N PHE A 104 -13.12 0.96 3.15
CA PHE A 104 -13.78 2.26 3.26
C PHE A 104 -15.31 2.22 3.16
N ASN A 105 -15.90 1.17 2.57
CA ASN A 105 -17.36 1.02 2.56
C ASN A 105 -17.96 0.95 3.97
N PHE A 106 -17.19 0.45 4.94
CA PHE A 106 -17.60 0.36 6.34
C PHE A 106 -16.83 1.30 7.26
N ASN A 107 -15.73 1.87 6.78
CA ASN A 107 -14.89 2.80 7.52
C ASN A 107 -14.67 4.07 6.67
N PRO A 108 -15.69 4.92 6.53
CA PRO A 108 -15.74 5.89 5.45
C PRO A 108 -14.73 7.03 5.62
N VAL A 109 -14.20 7.50 4.50
CA VAL A 109 -13.50 8.79 4.39
C VAL A 109 -14.56 9.90 4.34
N ILE A 110 -14.53 10.82 5.29
CA ILE A 110 -15.58 11.84 5.48
C ILE A 110 -14.98 13.20 5.85
N VAL A 111 -15.80 14.25 5.76
CA VAL A 111 -15.54 15.55 6.40
C VAL A 111 -16.41 15.65 7.64
N ASP A 112 -15.81 15.47 8.81
CA ASP A 112 -16.44 15.61 10.11
C ASP A 112 -16.41 17.08 10.57
N GLY A 113 -17.47 17.55 11.23
CA GLY A 113 -17.58 18.96 11.64
C GLY A 113 -16.52 19.42 12.65
N THR A 114 -16.00 18.49 13.47
CA THR A 114 -14.96 18.79 14.47
C THR A 114 -13.57 18.42 13.96
N LYS A 115 -13.42 17.19 13.47
CA LYS A 115 -12.13 16.64 13.03
C LYS A 115 -11.71 17.15 11.66
N GLY A 116 -12.64 17.61 10.83
CA GLY A 116 -12.42 17.88 9.40
C GLY A 116 -12.32 16.59 8.58
N LEU A 117 -11.52 16.61 7.51
CA LEU A 117 -11.26 15.44 6.68
C LEU A 117 -10.63 14.32 7.52
N THR A 118 -11.26 13.15 7.58
CA THR A 118 -10.79 12.02 8.37
C THR A 118 -11.24 10.67 7.80
N ILE A 119 -10.70 9.58 8.34
CA ILE A 119 -11.15 8.21 8.09
C ILE A 119 -11.86 7.75 9.36
N SER A 120 -13.16 7.47 9.27
CA SER A 120 -13.98 7.12 10.42
C SER A 120 -13.98 5.61 10.62
N LYS A 121 -13.49 5.13 11.77
CA LYS A 121 -13.64 3.72 12.18
C LYS A 121 -15.08 3.50 12.66
N GLN A 122 -15.88 2.81 11.86
CA GLN A 122 -17.30 2.53 12.16
C GLN A 122 -17.63 1.05 12.14
N ASN A 123 -16.75 0.20 11.59
CA ASN A 123 -16.96 -1.25 11.57
C ASN A 123 -16.38 -1.93 12.82
N ASP A 124 -17.16 -2.83 13.41
CA ASP A 124 -16.73 -3.72 14.50
C ASP A 124 -15.77 -4.81 14.01
N ASP A 125 -15.85 -5.18 12.73
CA ASP A 125 -14.88 -6.06 12.09
C ASP A 125 -13.51 -5.35 12.01
N LYS A 126 -12.71 -5.68 13.01
CA LYS A 126 -11.33 -5.29 13.19
C LYS A 126 -10.48 -5.45 11.91
N SER A 127 -10.74 -6.48 11.11
CA SER A 127 -9.97 -6.74 9.88
C SER A 127 -10.15 -5.65 8.82
N GLN A 128 -11.29 -4.96 8.81
CA GLN A 128 -11.55 -3.85 7.89
C GLN A 128 -10.72 -2.62 8.23
N TRP A 129 -10.32 -2.45 9.49
CA TRP A 129 -9.50 -1.30 9.88
C TRP A 129 -8.02 -1.51 9.51
N LEU A 130 -7.55 -2.77 9.45
CA LEU A 130 -6.14 -3.09 9.23
C LEU A 130 -5.55 -2.44 7.98
N ARG A 131 -6.32 -2.34 6.89
CA ARG A 131 -5.86 -1.76 5.62
C ARG A 131 -5.54 -0.27 5.68
N THR A 132 -5.93 0.42 6.75
CA THR A 132 -5.65 1.85 6.97
C THR A 132 -4.30 2.10 7.68
N TRP A 133 -3.51 1.06 7.95
CA TRP A 133 -2.31 1.15 8.80
C TRP A 133 -1.32 2.22 8.36
N PHE A 134 -1.14 2.41 7.05
CA PHE A 134 -0.20 3.35 6.45
C PHE A 134 -0.78 4.76 6.21
N LEU A 135 -2.05 4.99 6.56
CA LEU A 135 -2.74 6.27 6.39
C LEU A 135 -2.93 7.00 7.72
N ASP A 136 -2.91 8.32 7.71
CA ASP A 136 -3.25 9.15 8.87
C ASP A 136 -3.81 10.53 8.45
N THR A 137 -4.29 11.30 9.42
CA THR A 137 -4.60 12.73 9.21
C THR A 137 -3.41 13.60 9.62
N GLN A 138 -3.23 14.76 8.98
CA GLN A 138 -2.18 15.70 9.38
C GLN A 138 -2.46 16.35 10.74
N LYS A 139 -3.73 16.53 11.08
CA LYS A 139 -4.21 17.13 12.34
C LYS A 139 -5.34 16.30 12.94
N THR A 140 -5.55 16.44 14.25
CA THR A 140 -6.69 15.84 14.98
C THR A 140 -7.98 16.62 14.79
N GLU A 141 -7.91 17.94 14.66
CA GLU A 141 -9.05 18.85 14.52
C GLU A 141 -8.92 19.73 13.27
N GLN A 142 -10.06 20.02 12.64
CA GLN A 142 -10.16 20.85 11.43
C GLN A 142 -9.12 20.48 10.34
N ASN A 143 -8.88 19.17 10.18
CA ASN A 143 -7.92 18.64 9.24
C ASN A 143 -8.41 18.79 7.80
N THR A 144 -7.49 18.98 6.85
CA THR A 144 -7.80 19.03 5.41
C THR A 144 -6.98 18.06 4.58
N LYS A 145 -6.14 17.22 5.20
CA LYS A 145 -5.17 16.36 4.51
C LYS A 145 -5.13 14.94 5.06
N ILE A 146 -5.19 13.94 4.18
CA ILE A 146 -4.79 12.57 4.48
C ILE A 146 -3.34 12.41 4.04
N VAL A 147 -2.52 11.79 4.88
CA VAL A 147 -1.08 11.61 4.67
C VAL A 147 -0.68 10.14 4.75
N LEU A 148 0.46 9.81 4.15
CA LEU A 148 1.11 8.51 4.24
C LEU A 148 2.10 8.46 5.41
N ARG A 149 2.24 7.30 6.04
CA ARG A 149 3.18 7.06 7.15
C ARG A 149 4.12 5.90 6.81
N ASN A 150 5.42 6.11 6.96
CA ASN A 150 6.45 5.08 6.72
C ASN A 150 7.55 4.99 7.79
N GLU A 151 7.20 5.32 9.02
CA GLU A 151 8.10 5.35 10.18
C GLU A 151 7.94 4.14 11.12
N PHE A 152 7.16 3.14 10.71
CA PHE A 152 6.92 1.95 11.52
C PHE A 152 8.08 0.96 11.36
N PRO A 153 8.66 0.45 12.46
CA PRO A 153 9.61 -0.65 12.38
C PRO A 153 8.97 -1.86 11.70
N TYR A 154 9.71 -2.47 10.78
CA TYR A 154 9.28 -3.66 10.06
C TYR A 154 10.39 -4.71 10.03
N GLU A 155 10.00 -5.98 9.99
CA GLU A 155 10.90 -7.12 9.89
C GLU A 155 10.26 -8.22 9.02
N TRP A 156 11.08 -8.99 8.31
CA TRP A 156 10.60 -10.19 7.62
C TRP A 156 10.12 -11.22 8.64
N ALA A 157 8.98 -11.85 8.35
CA ALA A 157 8.37 -12.87 9.19
C ALA A 157 8.44 -14.24 8.50
N ASP A 158 9.10 -15.20 9.17
CA ASP A 158 9.17 -16.60 8.75
C ASP A 158 7.81 -17.30 8.88
N TRP A 159 6.90 -17.03 7.93
CA TRP A 159 5.55 -17.53 8.04
C TRP A 159 5.47 -19.04 7.84
N ARG A 160 6.24 -19.59 6.90
CA ARG A 160 6.23 -21.03 6.59
C ARG A 160 6.68 -21.90 7.75
N ASN A 161 7.73 -21.51 8.48
CA ASN A 161 8.24 -22.39 9.55
C ASN A 161 7.76 -21.98 10.94
N LYS A 162 7.29 -20.73 11.12
CA LYS A 162 6.89 -20.21 12.44
C LYS A 162 5.47 -19.66 12.42
N GLY A 163 5.20 -18.67 11.57
CA GLY A 163 3.95 -17.91 11.59
C GLY A 163 2.70 -18.78 11.44
N GLN A 164 2.67 -19.70 10.46
CA GLN A 164 1.53 -20.57 10.20
C GLN A 164 1.22 -21.55 11.35
N HIS A 165 2.19 -21.82 12.22
CA HIS A 165 2.05 -22.72 13.36
C HIS A 165 1.84 -21.98 14.69
N ASP A 166 1.84 -20.64 14.68
CA ASP A 166 1.56 -19.84 15.87
C ASP A 166 0.07 -19.91 16.23
N GLU A 167 -0.23 -20.20 17.50
CA GLU A 167 -1.62 -20.39 17.97
C GLU A 167 -2.49 -19.13 17.81
N LYS A 168 -1.90 -17.94 17.85
CA LYS A 168 -2.65 -16.67 17.82
C LYS A 168 -2.82 -16.14 16.41
N VAL A 169 -1.82 -16.33 15.56
CA VAL A 169 -1.79 -15.69 14.23
C VAL A 169 -1.76 -16.68 13.06
N GLY A 170 -1.52 -17.97 13.29
CA GLY A 170 -1.30 -18.95 12.21
C GLY A 170 -2.48 -19.14 11.26
N SER A 171 -3.71 -18.86 11.71
CA SER A 171 -4.91 -18.95 10.87
C SER A 171 -5.14 -17.72 9.97
N MET A 172 -4.39 -16.62 10.14
CA MET A 172 -4.62 -15.36 9.44
C MET A 172 -4.52 -15.47 7.92
N PHE A 173 -3.65 -16.36 7.42
CA PHE A 173 -3.36 -16.52 5.99
C PHE A 173 -3.60 -17.96 5.51
N SER A 174 -4.65 -18.61 6.00
CA SER A 174 -5.01 -19.99 5.66
C SER A 174 -5.41 -20.19 4.18
N GLN A 175 -5.69 -19.10 3.46
CA GLN A 175 -5.95 -19.12 2.02
C GLN A 175 -4.70 -19.33 1.15
N ILE A 176 -3.49 -19.24 1.73
CA ILE A 176 -2.22 -19.44 1.04
C ILE A 176 -1.69 -20.83 1.38
N ASP A 177 -1.36 -21.63 0.36
CA ASP A 177 -0.64 -22.90 0.54
C ASP A 177 0.84 -22.62 0.80
N TRP A 178 1.18 -22.39 2.07
CA TRP A 178 2.54 -22.02 2.47
C TRP A 178 3.59 -23.10 2.17
N ASP A 179 3.17 -24.36 2.11
CA ASP A 179 4.06 -25.50 1.90
C ASP A 179 4.49 -25.62 0.44
N ASN A 180 3.65 -25.20 -0.51
CA ASN A 180 3.90 -25.37 -1.95
C ASN A 180 3.97 -24.06 -2.76
N ASP A 181 3.43 -22.95 -2.24
CA ASP A 181 3.37 -21.69 -2.97
C ASP A 181 4.54 -20.77 -2.58
N LEU A 182 5.49 -20.61 -3.51
CA LEU A 182 6.68 -19.77 -3.32
C LEU A 182 6.43 -18.28 -3.61
N ARG A 183 5.25 -17.92 -4.10
CA ARG A 183 4.95 -16.56 -4.58
C ARG A 183 4.65 -15.59 -3.46
N TYR A 184 4.58 -16.03 -2.21
CA TYR A 184 4.20 -15.20 -1.08
C TYR A 184 5.29 -15.14 -0.01
N GLU A 185 5.52 -13.95 0.54
CA GLU A 185 6.37 -13.70 1.71
C GLU A 185 5.65 -12.75 2.66
N VAL A 186 6.03 -12.70 3.94
CA VAL A 186 5.33 -11.91 4.95
C VAL A 186 6.26 -10.90 5.61
N ILE A 187 5.80 -9.65 5.71
CA ILE A 187 6.45 -8.57 6.45
C ILE A 187 5.60 -8.22 7.67
N GLY A 188 6.20 -8.27 8.86
CA GLY A 188 5.58 -7.82 10.10
C GLY A 188 5.92 -6.35 10.38
N LEU A 189 4.93 -5.57 10.81
CA LEU A 189 5.10 -4.17 11.22
C LEU A 189 4.55 -3.92 12.61
N VAL A 190 5.29 -3.13 13.40
CA VAL A 190 4.86 -2.70 14.75
C VAL A 190 4.39 -1.24 14.68
N THR A 191 3.08 -1.04 14.72
CA THR A 191 2.46 0.29 14.64
C THR A 191 2.15 0.90 16.01
N SER A 192 2.03 0.08 17.06
CA SER A 192 1.69 0.48 18.44
C SER A 192 2.64 1.50 19.09
N LYS A 193 3.87 1.63 18.59
CA LYS A 193 4.88 2.54 19.18
C LYS A 193 4.80 3.98 18.65
N GLN A 194 4.02 4.23 17.61
CA GLN A 194 3.92 5.54 16.98
C GLN A 194 2.53 6.12 17.16
N GLU A 195 2.44 7.43 17.40
CA GLU A 195 1.15 8.11 17.52
C GLU A 195 0.52 8.32 16.14
N LYS A 196 -0.80 8.12 16.08
CA LYS A 196 -1.65 8.42 14.93
C LYS A 196 -2.82 9.29 15.37
N ASN A 197 -3.28 10.14 14.47
CA ASN A 197 -4.46 10.98 14.71
C ASN A 197 -5.77 10.23 14.45
N ILE A 198 -5.70 9.12 13.70
CA ILE A 198 -6.75 8.11 13.62
C ILE A 198 -6.42 6.91 14.52
N GLU A 199 -7.42 6.05 14.78
CA GLU A 199 -7.24 4.84 15.60
C GLU A 199 -6.02 4.03 15.12
N ASN A 200 -5.10 3.77 16.05
CA ASN A 200 -3.89 3.01 15.76
C ASN A 200 -4.15 1.50 15.78
N ILE A 201 -3.38 0.77 14.98
CA ILE A 201 -3.35 -0.69 14.98
C ILE A 201 -2.19 -1.12 15.89
N GLY A 202 -2.29 -2.26 16.58
CA GLY A 202 -1.21 -2.75 17.45
C GLY A 202 0.01 -3.23 16.66
N GLY A 203 -0.24 -3.98 15.60
CA GLY A 203 0.71 -4.41 14.58
C GLY A 203 0.00 -5.13 13.42
N VAL A 204 0.66 -5.17 12.26
CA VAL A 204 0.13 -5.79 11.05
C VAL A 204 1.13 -6.75 10.43
N PHE A 205 0.62 -7.78 9.75
CA PHE A 205 1.37 -8.64 8.84
C PHE A 205 0.86 -8.36 7.43
N VAL A 206 1.77 -7.93 6.56
CA VAL A 206 1.47 -7.62 5.16
C VAL A 206 2.10 -8.70 4.28
N VAL A 207 1.32 -9.24 3.34
CA VAL A 207 1.80 -10.25 2.41
C VAL A 207 2.38 -9.59 1.16
N MET A 208 3.62 -9.92 0.85
CA MET A 208 4.26 -9.66 -0.43
C MET A 208 3.88 -10.77 -1.42
N GLN A 209 3.57 -10.42 -2.66
CA GLN A 209 3.25 -11.35 -3.72
C GLN A 209 4.18 -11.14 -4.92
N TYR A 210 4.84 -12.20 -5.38
CA TYR A 210 5.58 -12.18 -6.64
C TYR A 210 4.60 -12.30 -7.82
N ASN A 211 4.58 -11.27 -8.66
CA ASN A 211 3.74 -11.24 -9.85
C ASN A 211 4.56 -11.71 -11.06
N GLU A 212 4.33 -12.97 -11.44
CA GLU A 212 5.04 -13.64 -12.54
C GLU A 212 4.91 -12.90 -13.89
N LYS A 213 3.79 -12.19 -14.12
CA LYS A 213 3.56 -11.48 -15.39
C LYS A 213 4.50 -10.30 -15.58
N ILE A 214 4.86 -9.63 -14.50
CA ILE A 214 5.73 -8.45 -14.50
C ILE A 214 7.10 -8.73 -13.87
N GLY A 215 7.33 -9.96 -13.39
CA GLY A 215 8.61 -10.43 -12.91
C GLY A 215 9.11 -9.76 -11.62
N LYS A 216 8.23 -9.33 -10.72
CA LYS A 216 8.62 -8.66 -9.47
C LYS A 216 7.66 -8.85 -8.30
N TRP A 217 8.17 -8.63 -7.10
CA TRP A 217 7.40 -8.57 -5.86
C TRP A 217 6.53 -7.30 -5.78
N GLN A 218 5.31 -7.47 -5.28
CA GLN A 218 4.34 -6.41 -5.03
C GLN A 218 3.81 -6.53 -3.61
N VAL A 219 3.45 -5.41 -2.99
CA VAL A 219 2.67 -5.43 -1.74
C VAL A 219 1.22 -5.80 -2.08
N SER A 220 0.68 -6.84 -1.44
CA SER A 220 -0.70 -7.27 -1.67
C SER A 220 -1.72 -6.62 -0.75
N GLY A 221 -3.01 -6.78 -1.06
CA GLY A 221 -4.13 -6.42 -0.18
C GLY A 221 -4.43 -7.45 0.90
N THR A 222 -3.71 -8.56 0.91
CA THR A 222 -3.78 -9.58 1.96
C THR A 222 -3.04 -9.09 3.20
N ILE A 223 -3.78 -8.94 4.30
CA ILE A 223 -3.29 -8.37 5.54
C ILE A 223 -3.89 -9.10 6.75
N GLY A 224 -3.07 -9.30 7.77
CA GLY A 224 -3.45 -9.81 9.09
C GLY A 224 -2.97 -8.82 10.15
N GLY A 225 -3.46 -8.96 11.38
CA GLY A 225 -3.05 -8.04 12.43
C GLY A 225 -3.57 -8.42 13.80
N VAL A 226 -2.88 -7.89 14.80
CA VAL A 226 -3.24 -8.02 16.21
C VAL A 226 -3.62 -6.63 16.71
N MET A 227 -4.86 -6.47 17.13
CA MET A 227 -5.43 -5.23 17.67
C MET A 227 -5.90 -5.39 19.10
#